data_AF-A0A7G9RD48-F1
#
_entry.id   AF-A0A7G9RD48-F1
#
_cell.length_a   1.000
_cell.length_b   1.000
_cell.length_c   1.000
_cell.angle_alpha   90.00
_cell.angle_beta   90.00
_cell.angle_gamma   90.00
#
_symmetry.space_group_name_H-M   'P 1'
#
loop_
_entity.id
_entity.type
_entity.pdbx_description
1 polymer ?
#
loop_
_entity_poly.entity_id
_entity_poly.type
_entity_poly.pdbx_seq_one_letter_code
_entity_poly.pdbx_strand_id
1 'polypeptide(L)'
;MNRHRQHRSRETSHRRGDVLRAVLAHADSRRDGTLPLDLPGVRRAFADPADLVGALQLRWHARLGGCIERELLDRPGEPEAAVVDGWRAAASDLAGVRLILDAQAAQPADAGVAAVLERSSRKDHQLLAGMAGLAGRHGSGPADARALGRRLEERARAAAGQVVAR
;
A
#
# COMPACT_ATOMS: atom_id res chain seq x y z
N MET A 1 -28.99 -26.31 14.08
CA MET A 1 -28.86 -25.17 13.13
C MET A 1 -27.63 -24.33 13.52
N ASN A 2 -26.65 -24.18 12.61
CA ASN A 2 -25.61 -23.12 12.57
C ASN A 2 -24.44 -22.99 13.60
N ARG A 3 -23.71 -24.07 13.96
CA ARG A 3 -22.35 -23.92 14.57
C ARG A 3 -21.16 -24.36 13.69
N HIS A 4 -21.38 -25.07 12.59
CA HIS A 4 -20.28 -25.61 11.75
C HIS A 4 -19.72 -24.66 10.67
N ARG A 5 -20.36 -23.51 10.41
CA ARG A 5 -19.84 -22.52 9.42
C ARG A 5 -18.81 -21.53 10.01
N GLN A 6 -18.82 -21.25 11.32
CA GLN A 6 -17.93 -20.25 11.92
C GLN A 6 -16.51 -20.76 12.21
N HIS A 7 -16.32 -22.07 12.43
CA HIS A 7 -15.00 -22.64 12.70
C HIS A 7 -14.11 -22.72 11.46
N ARG A 8 -14.67 -23.13 10.31
CA ARG A 8 -13.93 -23.29 9.04
C ARG A 8 -13.42 -21.96 8.47
N SER A 9 -14.18 -20.87 8.66
CA SER A 9 -13.82 -19.52 8.20
C SER A 9 -12.67 -18.90 9.00
N ARG A 10 -12.53 -19.25 10.29
CA ARG A 10 -11.37 -18.85 11.10
C ARG A 10 -10.13 -19.61 10.67
N GLU A 11 -10.20 -20.93 10.53
CA GLU A 11 -9.03 -21.75 10.21
C GLU A 11 -8.40 -21.42 8.84
N THR A 12 -9.22 -21.10 7.83
CA THR A 12 -8.73 -20.64 6.52
C THR A 12 -8.13 -19.23 6.58
N SER A 13 -8.73 -18.33 7.36
CA SER A 13 -8.23 -16.96 7.55
C SER A 13 -6.92 -16.92 8.36
N HIS A 14 -6.76 -17.80 9.36
CA HIS A 14 -5.50 -17.94 10.10
C HIS A 14 -4.38 -18.40 9.15
N ARG A 15 -4.63 -19.42 8.32
CA ARG A 15 -3.67 -19.86 7.29
C ARG A 15 -3.32 -18.78 6.28
N ARG A 16 -4.32 -18.02 5.81
CA ARG A 16 -4.08 -16.91 4.88
C ARG A 16 -3.27 -15.79 5.52
N GLY A 17 -3.53 -15.47 6.78
CA GLY A 17 -2.74 -14.50 7.56
C GLY A 17 -1.30 -14.94 7.77
N ASP A 18 -1.07 -16.22 8.08
CA ASP A 18 0.26 -16.81 8.22
C ASP A 18 1.04 -16.74 6.90
N VAL A 19 0.40 -17.13 5.79
CA VAL A 19 1.02 -17.04 4.46
C VAL A 19 1.30 -15.58 4.08
N LEU A 20 0.39 -14.64 4.38
CA LEU A 20 0.65 -13.22 4.12
C LEU A 20 1.86 -12.73 4.94
N ARG A 21 1.99 -13.11 6.20
CA ARG A 21 3.18 -12.78 7.01
C ARG A 21 4.46 -13.33 6.40
N ALA A 22 4.45 -14.57 5.93
CA ALA A 22 5.58 -15.16 5.24
C ALA A 22 5.91 -14.43 3.92
N VAL A 23 4.89 -14.04 3.15
CA VAL A 23 5.05 -13.21 1.95
C VAL A 23 5.70 -11.87 2.27
N LEU A 24 5.24 -11.18 3.32
CA LEU A 24 5.79 -9.88 3.72
C LEU A 24 7.27 -10.00 4.11
N ALA A 25 7.61 -11.00 4.93
CA ALA A 25 9.01 -11.26 5.31
C ALA A 25 9.88 -11.62 4.11
N HIS A 26 9.36 -12.43 3.18
CA HIS A 26 10.06 -12.82 1.97
C HIS A 26 10.26 -11.65 0.98
N ALA A 27 9.26 -10.77 0.86
CA ALA A 27 9.37 -9.56 0.05
C ALA A 27 10.46 -8.63 0.59
N ASP A 28 10.50 -8.43 1.92
CA ASP A 28 11.47 -7.55 2.56
C ASP A 28 12.89 -8.12 2.57
N SER A 29 13.06 -9.45 2.54
CA SER A 29 14.39 -10.06 2.41
C SER A 29 14.96 -9.98 0.99
N ARG A 30 14.13 -10.15 -0.05
CA ARG A 30 14.59 -10.12 -1.45
C ARG A 30 14.73 -8.72 -2.02
N ARG A 31 13.74 -7.84 -1.77
CA ARG A 31 13.68 -6.47 -2.32
C ARG A 31 13.96 -6.37 -3.82
N ASP A 32 13.43 -7.31 -4.60
CA ASP A 32 13.64 -7.39 -6.05
C ASP A 32 12.39 -7.05 -6.86
N GLY A 33 11.29 -6.68 -6.20
CA GLY A 33 10.02 -6.33 -6.84
C GLY A 33 9.23 -7.51 -7.44
N THR A 34 9.70 -8.76 -7.26
CA THR A 34 9.03 -9.93 -7.82
C THR A 34 7.88 -10.40 -6.94
N LEU A 35 6.68 -10.55 -7.51
CA LEU A 35 5.52 -11.09 -6.81
C LEU A 35 5.77 -12.58 -6.42
N PRO A 36 5.74 -12.96 -5.14
CA PRO A 36 6.20 -14.28 -4.68
C PRO A 36 5.12 -15.36 -4.82
N LEU A 37 4.69 -15.64 -6.04
CA LEU A 37 3.64 -16.64 -6.34
C LEU A 37 4.07 -18.08 -6.04
N ASP A 38 5.39 -18.35 -6.04
CA ASP A 38 5.95 -19.68 -5.83
C ASP A 38 6.29 -19.97 -4.36
N LEU A 39 6.05 -19.01 -3.46
CA LEU A 39 6.25 -19.22 -2.03
C LEU A 39 5.24 -20.26 -1.49
N PRO A 40 5.67 -21.24 -0.66
CA PRO A 40 4.80 -22.28 -0.15
C PRO A 40 3.51 -21.74 0.48
N GLY A 41 2.37 -22.27 0.04
CA GLY A 41 1.05 -21.90 0.56
C GLY A 41 0.38 -20.72 -0.15
N VAL A 42 1.09 -19.91 -0.95
CA VAL A 42 0.49 -18.74 -1.63
C VAL A 42 -0.64 -19.14 -2.56
N ARG A 43 -0.43 -20.07 -3.48
CA ARG A 43 -1.46 -20.55 -4.42
C ARG A 43 -2.67 -21.22 -3.76
N ARG A 44 -2.56 -21.63 -2.49
CA ARG A 44 -3.68 -22.19 -1.71
C ARG A 44 -4.41 -21.11 -0.92
N ALA A 45 -3.71 -20.06 -0.51
CA ALA A 45 -4.23 -19.00 0.34
C ALA A 45 -4.85 -17.85 -0.47
N PHE A 46 -4.35 -17.60 -1.69
CA PHE A 46 -4.77 -16.54 -2.60
C PHE A 46 -5.27 -17.15 -3.91
N ALA A 47 -6.42 -16.68 -4.38
CA ALA A 47 -7.09 -17.25 -5.53
C ALA A 47 -6.30 -17.03 -6.83
N ASP A 48 -5.72 -15.85 -6.97
CA ASP A 48 -5.00 -15.40 -8.16
C ASP A 48 -3.98 -14.29 -7.78
N PRO A 49 -3.14 -13.82 -8.73
CA PRO A 49 -2.19 -12.73 -8.48
C PRO A 49 -2.86 -11.43 -8.00
N ALA A 50 -4.06 -11.11 -8.50
CA ALA A 50 -4.77 -9.89 -8.13
C ALA A 50 -5.23 -9.92 -6.66
N ASP A 51 -5.62 -11.09 -6.14
CA ASP A 51 -5.99 -11.32 -4.75
C ASP A 51 -4.78 -11.13 -3.80
N LEU A 52 -3.60 -11.62 -4.20
CA LEU A 52 -2.36 -11.38 -3.45
C LEU A 52 -1.97 -9.90 -3.47
N VAL A 53 -1.98 -9.26 -4.64
CA VAL A 53 -1.68 -7.83 -4.78
C VAL A 53 -2.68 -6.99 -3.98
N GLY A 54 -3.95 -7.36 -3.95
CA GLY A 54 -4.97 -6.71 -3.14
C GLY A 54 -4.66 -6.77 -1.64
N ALA A 55 -4.18 -7.91 -1.14
CA ALA A 55 -3.76 -8.06 0.25
C ALA A 55 -2.50 -7.24 0.58
N LEU A 56 -1.52 -7.19 -0.33
CA LEU A 56 -0.34 -6.34 -0.21
C LEU A 56 -0.71 -4.85 -0.21
N GLN A 57 -1.63 -4.43 -1.09
CA GLN A 57 -2.17 -3.07 -1.13
C GLN A 57 -2.90 -2.71 0.16
N LEU A 58 -3.72 -3.61 0.71
CA LEU A 58 -4.39 -3.36 1.99
C LEU A 58 -3.37 -3.16 3.12
N ARG A 59 -2.30 -3.97 3.14
CA ARG A 59 -1.22 -3.84 4.13
C ARG A 59 -0.48 -2.51 3.98
N TRP A 60 -0.17 -2.12 2.74
CA TRP A 60 0.43 -0.83 2.41
C TRP A 60 -0.45 0.34 2.88
N HIS A 61 -1.72 0.36 2.48
CA HIS A 61 -2.67 1.43 2.80
C HIS A 61 -2.81 1.63 4.32
N ALA A 62 -2.93 0.54 5.08
CA ALA A 62 -3.02 0.61 6.54
C ALA A 62 -1.74 1.15 7.18
N ARG A 63 -0.55 0.77 6.67
CA ARG A 63 0.72 1.31 7.18
C ARG A 63 0.90 2.78 6.82
N LEU A 64 0.51 3.16 5.60
CA LEU A 64 0.56 4.53 5.10
C LEU A 64 -0.26 5.47 6.00
N GLY A 65 -1.52 5.13 6.27
CA GLY A 65 -2.39 5.91 7.16
C GLY A 65 -1.76 6.12 8.54
N GLY A 66 -1.34 5.03 9.20
CA GLY A 66 -0.74 5.13 10.54
C GLY A 66 0.59 5.88 10.60
N CYS A 67 1.40 5.87 9.53
CA CYS A 67 2.62 6.69 9.49
C CYS A 67 2.28 8.17 9.32
N ILE A 68 1.35 8.50 8.44
CA ILE A 68 0.91 9.89 8.24
C ILE A 68 0.29 10.46 9.52
N GLU A 69 -0.58 9.69 10.18
CA GLU A 69 -1.21 10.09 11.45
C GLU A 69 -0.15 10.42 12.51
N ARG A 70 0.89 9.59 12.64
CA ARG A 70 2.00 9.86 13.56
C ARG A 70 2.74 11.16 13.21
N GLU A 71 3.13 11.34 11.95
CA GLU A 71 3.84 12.56 11.55
C GLU A 71 2.99 13.83 11.72
N LEU A 72 1.67 13.73 11.54
CA LEU A 72 0.74 14.84 11.76
C LEU A 72 0.59 15.21 13.24
N LEU A 73 0.64 14.23 14.14
CA LEU A 73 0.66 14.49 15.59
C LEU A 73 1.93 15.22 16.01
N ASP A 74 3.06 14.86 15.41
CA ASP A 74 4.35 15.49 15.72
C ASP A 74 4.47 16.90 15.10
N ARG A 75 3.82 17.14 13.94
CA ARG A 75 3.92 18.39 13.17
C ARG A 75 2.56 18.88 12.64
N PRO A 76 1.61 19.26 13.51
CA PRO A 76 0.25 19.63 13.10
C PRO A 76 0.19 20.88 12.20
N GLY A 77 1.22 21.76 12.25
CA GLY A 77 1.30 22.97 11.43
C GLY A 77 1.78 22.76 9.99
N GLU A 78 2.30 21.58 9.65
CA GLU A 78 2.92 21.31 8.34
C GLU A 78 2.35 20.03 7.70
N PRO A 79 1.03 19.96 7.44
CA PRO A 79 0.36 18.72 7.08
C PRO A 79 0.85 18.10 5.76
N GLU A 80 1.24 18.92 4.77
CA GLU A 80 1.83 18.41 3.53
C GLU A 80 3.20 17.75 3.74
N ALA A 81 4.06 18.35 4.59
CA ALA A 81 5.37 17.81 4.91
C ALA A 81 5.24 16.52 5.73
N ALA A 82 4.34 16.51 6.72
CA ALA A 82 4.00 15.33 7.49
C ALA A 82 3.47 14.17 6.61
N VAL A 83 2.63 14.45 5.61
CA VAL A 83 2.16 13.44 4.66
C VAL A 83 3.32 12.88 3.80
N VAL A 84 4.21 13.75 3.31
CA VAL A 84 5.39 13.33 2.54
C VAL A 84 6.29 12.42 3.37
N ASP A 85 6.59 12.81 4.60
CA ASP A 85 7.45 12.01 5.48
C ASP A 85 6.77 10.72 5.95
N GLY A 86 5.46 10.77 6.22
CA GLY A 86 4.67 9.59 6.56
C GLY A 86 4.64 8.57 5.42
N TRP A 87 4.55 9.04 4.18
CA TRP A 87 4.70 8.18 3.00
C TRP A 87 6.10 7.54 2.94
N ARG A 88 7.16 8.31 3.18
CA ARG A 88 8.55 7.79 3.17
C ARG A 88 8.79 6.78 4.29
N ALA A 89 8.26 7.03 5.48
CA ALA A 89 8.31 6.11 6.59
C ALA A 89 7.62 4.79 6.23
N ALA A 90 6.39 4.85 5.70
CA ALA A 90 5.67 3.65 5.27
C ALA A 90 6.42 2.89 4.15
N ALA A 91 7.01 3.60 3.20
CA ALA A 91 7.84 3.00 2.15
C ALA A 91 9.10 2.35 2.71
N SER A 92 9.71 2.91 3.75
CA SER A 92 10.86 2.31 4.43
C SER A 92 10.45 1.04 5.21
N ASP A 93 9.35 1.10 5.96
CA ASP A 93 8.85 -0.03 6.76
C ASP A 93 8.40 -1.23 5.92
N LEU A 94 7.91 -0.95 4.70
CA LEU A 94 7.39 -1.95 3.78
C LEU A 94 8.16 -1.93 2.45
N ALA A 95 9.48 -1.72 2.49
CA ALA A 95 10.33 -1.55 1.30
C ALA A 95 10.13 -2.66 0.26
N GLY A 96 10.17 -3.93 0.69
CA GLY A 96 9.93 -5.07 -0.20
C GLY A 96 8.55 -5.06 -0.85
N VAL A 97 7.50 -4.72 -0.09
CA VAL A 97 6.13 -4.63 -0.62
C VAL A 97 6.00 -3.46 -1.58
N ARG A 98 6.57 -2.30 -1.25
CA ARG A 98 6.52 -1.11 -2.10
C ARG A 98 7.17 -1.38 -3.45
N LEU A 99 8.31 -2.07 -3.47
CA LEU A 99 8.97 -2.51 -4.70
C LEU A 99 8.10 -3.44 -5.54
N ILE A 100 7.42 -4.41 -4.92
CA ILE A 100 6.49 -5.30 -5.64
C ILE A 100 5.33 -4.50 -6.24
N LEU A 101 4.72 -3.62 -5.46
CA LEU A 101 3.59 -2.81 -5.93
C LEU A 101 4.00 -1.85 -7.05
N ASP A 102 5.20 -1.28 -6.97
CA ASP A 102 5.76 -0.42 -8.03
C ASP A 102 6.06 -1.21 -9.30
N ALA A 103 6.69 -2.38 -9.19
CA ALA A 103 6.95 -3.26 -10.32
C ALA A 103 5.64 -3.73 -11.00
N GLN A 104 4.64 -4.12 -10.22
CA GLN A 104 3.33 -4.51 -10.75
C GLN A 104 2.52 -3.33 -11.29
N ALA A 105 2.78 -2.10 -10.84
CA ALA A 105 2.16 -0.90 -11.43
C ALA A 105 2.79 -0.56 -12.79
N ALA A 106 4.11 -0.76 -12.94
CA ALA A 106 4.83 -0.54 -14.19
C ALA A 106 4.54 -1.65 -15.22
N GLN A 107 4.51 -2.91 -14.78
CA GLN A 107 4.26 -4.07 -15.60
C GLN A 107 3.35 -5.06 -14.86
N PRO A 108 2.02 -4.85 -14.91
CA PRO A 108 1.06 -5.75 -14.25
C PRO A 108 1.19 -7.17 -14.80
N ALA A 109 1.12 -8.18 -13.92
CA ALA A 109 1.11 -9.57 -14.35
C ALA A 109 -0.09 -9.91 -15.26
N ASP A 110 -1.24 -9.27 -15.00
CA ASP A 110 -2.45 -9.41 -15.80
C ASP A 110 -3.39 -8.19 -15.63
N ALA A 111 -4.50 -8.18 -16.35
CA ALA A 111 -5.51 -7.12 -16.30
C ALA A 111 -6.21 -6.99 -14.93
N GLY A 112 -6.34 -8.09 -14.19
CA GLY A 112 -6.91 -8.09 -12.84
C GLY A 112 -6.01 -7.35 -11.86
N VAL A 113 -4.70 -7.62 -11.90
CA VAL A 113 -3.69 -6.88 -11.14
C VAL A 113 -3.71 -5.40 -11.49
N ALA A 114 -3.75 -5.06 -12.78
CA ALA A 114 -3.83 -3.67 -13.23
C ALA A 114 -5.04 -2.94 -12.65
N ALA A 115 -6.23 -3.56 -12.69
CA ALA A 115 -7.47 -2.98 -12.16
C ALA A 115 -7.43 -2.79 -10.63
N VAL A 116 -6.84 -3.74 -9.90
CA VAL A 116 -6.64 -3.61 -8.44
C VAL A 116 -5.73 -2.43 -8.12
N LEU A 117 -4.58 -2.32 -8.80
CA LEU A 117 -3.62 -1.25 -8.55
C LEU A 117 -4.18 0.11 -8.92
N GLU A 118 -4.87 0.24 -10.05
CA GLU A 118 -5.51 1.50 -10.45
C GLU A 118 -6.52 1.95 -9.38
N ARG A 119 -7.35 1.03 -8.88
CA ARG A 119 -8.33 1.33 -7.83
C ARG A 119 -7.65 1.73 -6.51
N SER A 120 -6.61 1.02 -6.10
CA SER A 120 -5.91 1.28 -4.84
C SER A 120 -5.11 2.59 -4.90
N SER A 121 -4.41 2.88 -5.99
CA SER A 121 -3.70 4.15 -6.17
C SER A 121 -4.64 5.35 -6.08
N ARG A 122 -5.85 5.27 -6.63
CA ARG A 122 -6.86 6.34 -6.47
C ARG A 122 -7.24 6.57 -5.00
N LYS A 123 -7.31 5.51 -4.19
CA LYS A 123 -7.62 5.61 -2.75
C LYS A 123 -6.44 6.18 -1.97
N ASP A 124 -5.22 5.74 -2.27
CA ASP A 124 -4.02 6.27 -1.66
C ASP A 124 -3.88 7.77 -1.94
N HIS A 125 -4.08 8.21 -3.20
CA HIS A 125 -4.01 9.63 -3.53
C HIS A 125 -5.10 10.45 -2.82
N GLN A 126 -6.31 9.90 -2.67
CA GLN A 126 -7.36 10.54 -1.88
C GLN A 126 -6.99 10.65 -0.39
N LEU A 127 -6.39 9.61 0.19
CA LEU A 127 -5.89 9.63 1.56
C LEU A 127 -4.81 10.71 1.72
N LEU A 128 -3.80 10.75 0.84
CA LEU A 128 -2.72 11.74 0.89
C LEU A 128 -3.26 13.18 0.86
N ALA A 129 -4.15 13.48 -0.09
CA ALA A 129 -4.74 14.82 -0.20
C ALA A 129 -5.67 15.17 0.98
N GLY A 130 -6.43 14.19 1.48
CA GLY A 130 -7.30 14.37 2.64
C GLY A 130 -6.49 14.69 3.90
N MET A 131 -5.48 13.89 4.18
CA MET A 131 -4.63 14.04 5.37
C MET A 131 -3.73 15.28 5.29
N ALA A 132 -3.39 15.75 4.08
CA ALA A 132 -2.72 17.03 3.87
C ALA A 132 -3.64 18.25 4.09
N GLY A 133 -4.94 18.03 4.37
CA GLY A 133 -5.93 19.11 4.51
C GLY A 133 -6.23 19.83 3.20
N LEU A 134 -5.99 19.17 2.05
CA LEU A 134 -6.22 19.71 0.71
C LEU A 134 -7.57 19.28 0.13
N ALA A 135 -8.17 18.22 0.66
CA ALA A 135 -9.52 17.82 0.27
C ALA A 135 -10.54 18.92 0.62
N GLY A 136 -11.29 19.41 -0.37
CA GLY A 136 -12.34 20.41 -0.18
C GLY A 136 -11.87 21.87 -0.18
N ARG A 137 -10.56 22.16 -0.24
CA ARG A 137 -10.09 23.53 -0.52
C ARG A 137 -10.57 23.92 -1.93
N HIS A 138 -11.33 25.01 -2.06
CA HIS A 138 -11.84 25.56 -3.33
C HIS A 138 -12.93 24.75 -4.06
N GLY A 139 -13.73 23.94 -3.37
CA GLY A 139 -14.81 23.17 -4.02
C GLY A 139 -14.30 22.05 -4.95
N SER A 140 -13.03 21.67 -4.79
CA SER A 140 -12.35 20.67 -5.58
C SER A 140 -12.98 19.28 -5.44
N GLY A 141 -13.28 18.64 -6.57
CA GLY A 141 -13.92 17.34 -6.64
C GLY A 141 -12.94 16.17 -6.40
N PRO A 142 -13.43 14.90 -6.43
CA PRO A 142 -12.60 13.72 -6.21
C PRO A 142 -11.42 13.57 -7.19
N ALA A 143 -11.51 14.16 -8.39
CA ALA A 143 -10.42 14.15 -9.38
C ALA A 143 -9.25 15.04 -8.94
N ASP A 144 -9.55 16.23 -8.43
CA ASP A 144 -8.55 17.19 -7.95
C ASP A 144 -7.80 16.63 -6.73
N ALA A 145 -8.52 16.00 -5.79
CA ALA A 145 -7.91 15.34 -4.66
C ALA A 145 -6.91 14.25 -5.10
N ARG A 146 -7.24 13.47 -6.13
CA ARG A 146 -6.32 12.45 -6.69
C ARG A 146 -5.09 13.08 -7.32
N ALA A 147 -5.25 14.19 -8.05
CA ALA A 147 -4.13 14.90 -8.66
C ALA A 147 -3.18 15.49 -7.60
N LEU A 148 -3.72 16.07 -6.53
CA LEU A 148 -2.96 16.60 -5.40
C LEU A 148 -2.22 15.49 -4.65
N GLY A 149 -2.90 14.38 -4.36
CA GLY A 149 -2.28 13.22 -3.70
C GLY A 149 -1.15 12.63 -4.52
N ARG A 150 -1.31 12.53 -5.85
CA ARG A 150 -0.24 12.09 -6.75
C ARG A 150 0.99 13.00 -6.67
N ARG A 151 0.81 14.31 -6.65
CA ARG A 151 1.93 15.27 -6.50
C ARG A 151 2.67 15.11 -5.17
N LEU A 152 1.96 14.80 -4.08
CA LEU A 152 2.56 14.53 -2.78
C LEU A 152 3.38 13.23 -2.81
N GLU A 153 2.87 12.18 -3.46
CA GLU A 153 3.63 10.93 -3.68
C GLU A 153 4.89 11.18 -4.53
N GLU A 154 4.77 11.92 -5.64
CA GLU A 154 5.90 12.28 -6.51
C GLU A 154 7.00 13.04 -5.74
N ARG A 155 6.61 14.01 -4.88
CA ARG A 155 7.53 14.71 -3.98
C ARG A 155 8.22 13.75 -3.02
N ALA A 156 7.48 12.84 -2.41
CA ALA A 156 8.03 11.85 -1.48
C ALA A 156 9.04 10.92 -2.15
N ARG A 157 8.77 10.51 -3.40
CA ARG A 157 9.68 9.70 -4.22
C ARG A 157 10.94 10.47 -4.63
N ALA A 158 10.80 11.72 -5.08
CA ALA A 158 11.92 12.54 -5.53
C ALA A 158 12.94 12.81 -4.39
N ALA A 159 12.44 13.07 -3.18
CA ALA A 159 13.29 13.30 -2.01
C ALA A 159 14.06 12.04 -1.57
N ALA A 160 13.59 10.83 -1.92
CA ALA A 160 14.31 9.59 -1.65
C ALA A 160 15.48 9.38 -2.62
N GLY A 161 15.31 9.73 -3.90
CA GLY A 161 16.38 9.66 -4.91
C GLY A 161 17.55 10.62 -4.64
N GLN A 162 17.31 11.74 -3.95
CA GLN A 162 18.34 12.73 -3.62
C GLN A 162 19.28 12.30 -2.47
N VAL A 163 18.90 11.33 -1.63
CA VAL A 163 19.73 10.88 -0.49
C VAL A 163 20.85 9.93 -0.93
N VAL A 164 20.72 9.28 -2.09
CA VAL A 164 21.75 8.36 -2.62
C VAL A 164 22.84 9.09 -3.43
N ALA A 165 22.65 10.38 -3.73
CA ALA A 165 23.58 11.20 -4.52
C ALA A 165 24.49 12.11 -3.67
N ARG A 166 24.71 11.77 -2.39
CA ARG A 166 25.61 12.50 -1.48
C ARG A 166 26.71 11.62 -0.93
#